data_AF-A0A4Y9SDA0-F1
#
_entry.id   AF-A0A4Y9SDA0-F1
#
_cell.length_a   1.000
_cell.length_b   1.000
_cell.length_c   1.000
_cell.angle_alpha   90.00
_cell.angle_beta   90.00
_cell.angle_gamma   90.00
#
_symmetry.space_group_name_H-M   'P 1'
#
loop_
_entity.id
_entity.type
_entity.pdbx_description
1 polymer ?
#
loop_
_entity_poly.entity_id
_entity_poly.type
_entity_poly.pdbx_seq_one_letter_code
_entity_poly.pdbx_strand_id
1 'polypeptide(L)'
;MKKIISAAILVAACVSAHAETFNFSYTFADGQAISGSLSGHLNGDLVESVSDVHINFGGVDFSGALFGASWSDAAVNWNSAAGPVVSTNAAKNNFIFADANPQTDYANVNNYFYFVNGSSVLGSEAFALNCHGNCDQLALDNPTGNATWSLVAAPVPEPTSIAMLMAGLGVVGAVSRRRRQA
;
A
#
# COMPACT_ATOMS: atom_id res chain seq x y z
N MET A 1 -39.16 13.86 -44.42
CA MET A 1 -39.31 13.04 -43.18
C MET A 1 -38.73 11.65 -43.42
N LYS A 2 -37.59 11.30 -42.82
CA LYS A 2 -37.25 9.93 -42.32
C LYS A 2 -35.77 9.81 -41.92
N LYS A 3 -35.59 9.72 -40.59
CA LYS A 3 -34.72 8.80 -39.83
C LYS A 3 -33.21 8.82 -40.10
N ILE A 4 -32.47 9.70 -39.41
CA ILE A 4 -31.05 9.46 -39.09
C ILE A 4 -30.67 10.13 -37.76
N ILE A 5 -31.15 9.65 -36.61
CA ILE A 5 -30.51 9.97 -35.32
C ILE A 5 -30.74 8.78 -34.38
N SER A 6 -29.67 8.08 -34.00
CA SER A 6 -29.44 7.50 -32.66
C SER A 6 -28.35 6.43 -32.74
N ALA A 7 -27.11 6.86 -32.58
CA ALA A 7 -26.04 6.02 -32.04
C ALA A 7 -25.37 6.85 -30.95
N ALA A 8 -26.09 7.03 -29.84
CA ALA A 8 -25.54 7.65 -28.64
C ALA A 8 -24.49 6.69 -28.07
N ILE A 9 -23.26 7.19 -28.06
CA ILE A 9 -22.06 6.63 -27.45
C ILE A 9 -22.39 6.13 -26.04
N LEU A 10 -22.42 4.82 -25.88
CA LEU A 10 -22.49 4.14 -24.59
C LEU A 10 -21.10 3.60 -24.26
N VAL A 11 -20.11 4.49 -24.16
CA VAL A 11 -18.84 4.15 -23.50
C VAL A 11 -19.07 4.43 -22.03
N ALA A 12 -19.76 3.50 -21.38
CA ALA A 12 -19.88 3.48 -19.93
C ALA A 12 -18.47 3.38 -19.36
N ALA A 13 -18.09 4.40 -18.59
CA ALA A 13 -16.86 4.43 -17.83
C ALA A 13 -16.85 3.24 -16.86
N CYS A 14 -16.12 2.17 -17.21
CA CYS A 14 -15.69 1.20 -16.22
C CYS A 14 -14.70 1.92 -15.31
N VAL A 15 -15.20 2.43 -14.18
CA VAL A 15 -14.34 2.85 -13.07
C VAL A 15 -13.84 1.56 -12.43
N SER A 16 -12.84 0.95 -13.06
CA SER A 16 -12.11 -0.16 -12.45
C SER A 16 -11.49 0.39 -11.17
N ALA A 17 -11.92 -0.10 -10.01
CA ALA A 17 -11.22 0.12 -8.76
C ALA A 17 -9.87 -0.59 -8.87
N HIS A 18 -8.87 0.11 -9.38
CA HIS A 18 -7.50 -0.38 -9.41
C HIS A 18 -6.93 -0.18 -8.00
N ALA A 19 -6.36 -1.25 -7.43
CA ALA A 19 -5.61 -1.14 -6.19
C ALA A 19 -4.48 -0.14 -6.40
N GLU A 20 -4.40 0.85 -5.51
CA GLU A 20 -3.35 1.85 -5.49
C GLU A 20 -2.13 1.21 -4.84
N THR A 21 -0.96 1.43 -5.43
CA THR A 21 0.30 1.08 -4.77
C THR A 21 0.70 2.23 -3.87
N PHE A 22 1.10 1.92 -2.63
CA PHE A 22 1.65 2.87 -1.67
C PHE A 22 3.09 2.49 -1.38
N ASN A 23 3.95 3.49 -1.28
CA ASN A 23 5.29 3.34 -0.72
C ASN A 23 5.25 3.81 0.74
N PHE A 24 5.91 3.06 1.62
CA PHE A 24 6.07 3.46 3.00
C PHE A 24 7.54 3.50 3.42
N SER A 25 7.81 4.28 4.45
CA SER A 25 9.08 4.27 5.14
C SER A 25 8.93 4.59 6.62
N TYR A 26 9.84 4.04 7.42
CA TYR A 26 10.03 4.39 8.81
C TYR A 26 11.52 4.49 9.11
N THR A 27 11.94 5.55 9.80
CA THR A 27 13.31 5.68 10.30
C THR A 27 13.31 5.54 11.81
N PHE A 28 14.05 4.55 12.30
CA PHE A 28 14.23 4.27 13.73
C PHE A 28 15.20 5.27 14.36
N ALA A 29 15.11 5.43 15.68
CA ALA A 29 15.97 6.35 16.44
C ALA A 29 17.47 6.03 16.34
N ASP A 30 17.83 4.77 16.06
CA ASP A 30 19.21 4.31 15.86
C ASP A 30 19.74 4.58 14.43
N GLY A 31 18.94 5.19 13.56
CA GLY A 31 19.27 5.53 12.18
C GLY A 31 19.02 4.39 11.18
N GLN A 32 18.64 3.19 11.64
CA GLN A 32 18.16 2.16 10.73
C GLN A 32 16.84 2.60 10.09
N ALA A 33 16.58 2.14 8.88
CA ALA A 33 15.37 2.49 8.16
C ALA A 33 14.74 1.26 7.55
N ILE A 34 13.42 1.25 7.58
CA ILE A 34 12.60 0.35 6.80
C ILE A 34 11.94 1.13 5.67
N SER A 35 11.83 0.50 4.53
CA SER A 35 11.08 1.00 3.40
C SER A 35 10.34 -0.15 2.74
N GLY A 36 9.30 0.16 1.98
CA GLY A 36 8.55 -0.89 1.33
C GLY A 36 7.43 -0.35 0.47
N SER A 37 6.68 -1.29 -0.07
CA SER A 37 5.46 -1.01 -0.82
C SER A 37 4.36 -1.98 -0.43
N LEU A 38 3.13 -1.56 -0.67
CA LEU A 38 1.94 -2.38 -0.54
C LEU A 38 0.89 -1.90 -1.55
N SER A 39 -0.04 -2.77 -1.91
CA SER A 39 -1.23 -2.42 -2.66
C SER A 39 -2.42 -2.29 -1.73
N GLY A 40 -3.37 -1.42 -2.04
CA GLY A 40 -4.62 -1.30 -1.29
C GLY A 40 -5.53 -0.19 -1.81
N HIS A 41 -6.51 0.22 -1.01
CA HIS A 41 -7.40 1.34 -1.30
C HIS A 41 -7.44 2.31 -0.12
N LEU A 42 -7.10 3.57 -0.33
CA LEU A 42 -7.14 4.57 0.73
C LEU A 42 -8.58 5.01 1.01
N ASN A 43 -9.06 4.74 2.23
CA ASN A 43 -10.33 5.22 2.76
C ASN A 43 -10.08 6.13 3.98
N GLY A 44 -10.17 7.44 3.76
CA GLY A 44 -9.78 8.42 4.78
C GLY A 44 -8.27 8.38 5.03
N ASP A 45 -7.87 7.95 6.22
CA ASP A 45 -6.46 7.73 6.56
C ASP A 45 -6.06 6.26 6.66
N LEU A 46 -6.97 5.31 6.38
CA LEU A 46 -6.70 3.88 6.42
C LEU A 46 -6.52 3.31 5.01
N VAL A 47 -5.59 2.38 4.85
CA VAL A 47 -5.48 1.58 3.62
C VAL A 47 -6.23 0.28 3.83
N GLU A 48 -7.30 0.09 3.06
CA GLU A 48 -8.11 -1.12 3.04
C GLU A 48 -7.56 -2.12 2.02
N SER A 49 -7.93 -3.40 2.21
CA SER A 49 -7.57 -4.49 1.29
C SER A 49 -6.06 -4.57 0.99
N VAL A 50 -5.24 -4.39 2.02
CA VAL A 50 -3.77 -4.43 1.92
C VAL A 50 -3.29 -5.77 1.34
N SER A 51 -2.50 -5.71 0.28
CA SER A 51 -1.88 -6.88 -0.39
C SER A 51 -0.49 -6.53 -0.94
N ASP A 52 0.19 -7.53 -1.52
CA ASP A 52 1.44 -7.35 -2.28
C ASP A 52 2.51 -6.55 -1.51
N VAL A 53 2.68 -6.91 -0.24
CA VAL A 53 3.57 -6.19 0.67
C VAL A 53 5.02 -6.60 0.42
N HIS A 54 5.86 -5.61 0.19
CA HIS A 54 7.31 -5.74 0.07
C HIS A 54 7.98 -4.88 1.14
N ILE A 55 9.00 -5.43 1.80
CA ILE A 55 9.75 -4.74 2.84
C ILE A 55 11.24 -4.87 2.55
N ASN A 56 11.94 -3.75 2.68
CA ASN A 56 13.39 -3.63 2.74
C ASN A 56 13.77 -3.04 4.09
N PHE A 57 14.61 -3.74 4.85
CA PHE A 57 15.13 -3.28 6.13
C PHE A 57 16.65 -3.17 6.07
N GLY A 58 17.17 -1.96 6.26
CA GLY A 58 18.62 -1.71 6.23
C GLY A 58 19.29 -2.10 4.90
N GLY A 59 18.56 -2.02 3.78
CA GLY A 59 19.05 -2.40 2.45
C GLY A 59 18.82 -3.87 2.07
N VAL A 60 18.25 -4.70 2.96
CA VAL A 60 17.98 -6.12 2.72
C VAL A 60 16.48 -6.36 2.64
N ASP A 61 16.02 -6.99 1.55
CA ASP A 61 14.62 -7.33 1.37
C ASP A 61 14.21 -8.51 2.27
N PHE A 62 13.00 -8.42 2.82
CA PHE A 62 12.34 -9.61 3.36
C PHE A 62 12.01 -10.55 2.20
N SER A 63 12.35 -11.82 2.36
CA SER A 63 12.14 -12.83 1.32
C SER A 63 10.76 -13.47 1.41
N GLY A 64 10.13 -13.72 0.26
CA GLY A 64 8.88 -14.47 0.17
C GLY A 64 7.62 -13.62 0.33
N ALA A 65 6.47 -14.29 0.44
CA ALA A 65 5.19 -13.61 0.67
C ALA A 65 5.05 -13.23 2.15
N LEU A 66 4.64 -11.99 2.41
CA LEU A 66 4.44 -11.50 3.77
C LEU A 66 2.98 -11.60 4.20
N PHE A 67 2.78 -12.13 5.41
CA PHE A 67 1.49 -12.22 6.07
C PHE A 67 1.21 -10.95 6.87
N GLY A 68 0.04 -10.36 6.63
CA GLY A 68 -0.47 -9.21 7.38
C GLY A 68 -1.40 -9.64 8.53
N ALA A 69 -1.24 -9.03 9.70
CA ALA A 69 -2.18 -9.17 10.82
C ALA A 69 -2.22 -7.89 11.65
N SER A 70 -3.20 -7.76 12.54
CA SER A 70 -3.30 -6.66 13.52
C SER A 70 -3.26 -7.20 14.95
N TRP A 71 -2.73 -6.44 15.89
CA TRP A 71 -2.69 -6.82 17.30
C TRP A 71 -4.09 -6.70 17.92
N SER A 72 -4.48 -7.69 18.71
CA SER A 72 -5.73 -7.69 19.47
C SER A 72 -5.42 -7.75 20.97
N ASP A 73 -5.64 -6.65 21.69
CA ASP A 73 -5.50 -6.60 23.15
C ASP A 73 -6.42 -7.60 23.86
N ALA A 74 -7.63 -7.83 23.31
CA ALA A 74 -8.59 -8.76 23.89
C ALA A 74 -8.11 -10.22 23.82
N ALA A 75 -7.39 -10.58 22.75
CA ALA A 75 -6.84 -11.92 22.55
C ALA A 75 -5.39 -12.05 23.04
N VAL A 76 -4.74 -10.92 23.32
CA VAL A 76 -3.29 -10.81 23.60
C VAL A 76 -2.48 -11.54 22.51
N ASN A 77 -2.88 -11.36 21.25
CA ASN A 77 -2.30 -12.05 20.11
C ASN A 77 -2.55 -11.27 18.80
N TRP A 78 -1.79 -11.60 17.77
CA TRP A 78 -2.04 -11.20 16.39
C TRP A 78 -3.34 -11.83 15.86
N ASN A 79 -4.07 -11.07 15.06
CA ASN A 79 -5.30 -11.49 14.39
C ASN A 79 -5.14 -11.36 12.88
N SER A 80 -4.75 -12.46 12.22
CA SER A 80 -4.59 -12.52 10.76
C SER A 80 -5.92 -12.47 10.02
N ALA A 81 -7.03 -12.86 10.66
CA ALA A 81 -8.35 -12.80 10.05
C ALA A 81 -8.88 -11.36 9.94
N ALA A 82 -8.49 -10.48 10.87
CA ALA A 82 -8.79 -9.05 10.78
C ALA A 82 -7.93 -8.33 9.73
N GLY A 83 -6.77 -8.91 9.38
CA GLY A 83 -5.79 -8.27 8.50
C GLY A 83 -5.01 -7.14 9.19
N PRO A 84 -4.03 -6.56 8.48
CA PRO A 84 -3.22 -5.45 8.97
C PRO A 84 -4.01 -4.12 8.94
N VAL A 85 -3.84 -3.27 9.95
CA VAL A 85 -4.39 -1.90 9.95
C VAL A 85 -3.26 -0.92 9.66
N VAL A 86 -3.16 -0.48 8.40
CA VAL A 86 -2.15 0.47 7.93
C VAL A 86 -2.79 1.84 7.69
N SER A 87 -2.13 2.91 8.13
CA SER A 87 -2.65 4.26 8.06
C SER A 87 -1.61 5.27 7.59
N THR A 88 -2.05 6.34 6.92
CA THR A 88 -1.22 7.54 6.70
C THR A 88 -0.97 8.33 7.99
N ASN A 89 -1.76 8.06 9.04
CA ASN A 89 -1.57 8.57 10.38
C ASN A 89 -0.90 7.51 11.26
N ALA A 90 0.35 7.72 11.66
CA ALA A 90 1.14 6.75 12.41
C ALA A 90 0.42 6.31 13.70
N ALA A 91 -0.28 7.24 14.37
CA ALA A 91 -1.02 6.96 15.60
C ALA A 91 -2.17 5.95 15.45
N LYS A 92 -2.58 5.63 14.22
CA LYS A 92 -3.62 4.63 13.91
C LYS A 92 -3.07 3.32 13.37
N ASN A 93 -1.76 3.19 13.21
CA ASN A 93 -1.15 1.94 12.77
C ASN A 93 -1.34 0.84 13.82
N ASN A 94 -1.79 -0.31 13.35
CA ASN A 94 -1.83 -1.55 14.10
C ASN A 94 -1.66 -2.71 13.11
N PHE A 95 -0.40 -3.01 12.78
CA PHE A 95 -0.09 -4.07 11.85
C PHE A 95 1.18 -4.82 12.23
N ILE A 96 1.29 -6.05 11.74
CA ILE A 96 2.52 -6.80 11.54
C ILE A 96 2.54 -7.31 10.11
N PHE A 97 3.72 -7.28 9.50
CA PHE A 97 4.05 -8.01 8.28
C PHE A 97 5.17 -8.97 8.58
N ALA A 98 4.95 -10.26 8.35
CA ALA A 98 5.89 -11.32 8.70
C ALA A 98 6.01 -12.38 7.60
N ASP A 99 7.14 -13.06 7.52
CA ASP A 99 7.41 -14.13 6.55
C ASP A 99 6.69 -15.47 6.83
N ALA A 100 6.10 -15.61 8.01
CA ALA A 100 5.17 -16.67 8.37
C ALA A 100 3.93 -16.07 9.07
N ASN A 101 2.86 -16.86 9.22
CA ASN A 101 1.65 -16.37 9.86
C ASN A 101 1.92 -16.09 11.35
N PRO A 102 1.85 -14.83 11.82
CA PRO A 102 2.24 -14.47 13.19
C PRO A 102 1.23 -14.91 14.25
N GLN A 103 0.02 -15.32 13.85
CA GLN A 103 -1.01 -15.84 14.75
C GLN A 103 -0.90 -17.35 14.95
N THR A 104 -0.70 -18.11 13.87
CA THR A 104 -0.78 -19.59 13.89
C THR A 104 0.56 -20.29 13.69
N ASP A 105 1.56 -19.58 13.16
CA ASP A 105 2.87 -20.13 12.79
C ASP A 105 4.03 -19.28 13.33
N TYR A 106 3.83 -18.69 14.52
CA TYR A 106 4.75 -17.74 15.14
C TYR A 106 6.17 -18.30 15.36
N ALA A 107 6.31 -19.62 15.50
CA ALA A 107 7.62 -20.26 15.69
C ALA A 107 8.50 -20.23 14.43
N ASN A 108 7.91 -20.00 13.26
CA ASN A 108 8.61 -19.92 11.98
C ASN A 108 8.74 -18.48 11.46
N VAL A 109 8.31 -17.48 12.23
CA VAL A 109 8.51 -16.07 11.90
C VAL A 109 9.97 -15.71 12.15
N ASN A 110 10.70 -15.38 11.08
CA ASN A 110 12.10 -14.97 11.15
C ASN A 110 12.26 -13.49 10.80
N ASN A 111 11.46 -13.00 9.85
CA ASN A 111 11.52 -11.63 9.36
C ASN A 111 10.18 -10.98 9.59
N TYR A 112 10.17 -9.88 10.33
CA TYR A 112 8.93 -9.15 10.56
C TYR A 112 9.17 -7.68 10.87
N PHE A 113 8.14 -6.90 10.55
CA PHE A 113 8.01 -5.52 10.95
C PHE A 113 6.60 -5.34 11.51
N TYR A 114 6.50 -4.86 12.74
CA TYR A 114 5.23 -4.42 13.29
C TYR A 114 5.27 -2.97 13.73
N PHE A 115 4.10 -2.36 13.68
CA PHE A 115 3.84 -1.02 14.14
C PHE A 115 2.48 -1.05 14.85
N VAL A 116 2.52 -0.97 16.18
CA VAL A 116 1.33 -0.95 17.03
C VAL A 116 1.32 0.36 17.81
N ASN A 117 0.17 1.04 17.82
CA ASN A 117 -0.05 2.22 18.64
C ASN A 117 -1.25 2.03 19.57
N GLY A 118 -1.09 2.44 20.83
CA GLY A 118 -2.18 2.48 21.80
C GLY A 118 -2.60 1.12 22.35
N SER A 119 -1.77 0.09 22.25
CA SER A 119 -2.03 -1.19 22.92
C SER A 119 -1.81 -1.07 24.42
N SER A 120 -2.67 -1.70 25.21
CA SER A 120 -2.50 -1.82 26.66
C SER A 120 -1.42 -2.82 27.09
N VAL A 121 -0.99 -3.69 26.16
CA VAL A 121 0.03 -4.73 26.39
C VAL A 121 1.38 -4.33 25.80
N LEU A 122 1.39 -3.92 24.53
CA LEU A 122 2.61 -3.54 23.81
C LEU A 122 2.92 -2.03 23.91
N GLY A 123 1.92 -1.21 24.26
CA GLY A 123 2.07 0.24 24.24
C GLY A 123 2.06 0.80 22.83
N SER A 124 3.01 1.70 22.58
CA SER A 124 3.32 2.26 21.26
C SER A 124 4.71 1.80 20.86
N GLU A 125 4.78 0.97 19.83
CA GLU A 125 6.01 0.28 19.46
C GLU A 125 6.08 0.07 17.95
N ALA A 126 7.23 0.43 17.38
CA ALA A 126 7.64 0.04 16.04
C ALA A 126 8.86 -0.87 16.19
N PHE A 127 8.82 -2.05 15.58
CA PHE A 127 9.88 -3.04 15.71
C PHE A 127 10.10 -3.75 14.40
N ALA A 128 11.35 -3.87 13.99
CA ALA A 128 11.77 -4.65 12.83
C ALA A 128 12.87 -5.64 13.21
N LEU A 129 12.77 -6.84 12.67
CA LEU A 129 13.80 -7.88 12.73
C LEU A 129 13.95 -8.51 11.35
N ASN A 130 15.19 -8.69 10.92
CA ASN A 130 15.56 -9.52 9.78
C ASN A 130 16.58 -10.58 10.24
N CYS A 131 16.15 -11.84 10.25
CA CYS A 131 16.94 -12.98 10.70
C CYS A 131 17.57 -13.75 9.53
N HIS A 132 18.05 -13.07 8.48
CA HIS A 132 18.75 -13.68 7.34
C HIS A 132 20.00 -14.50 7.72
N GLY A 133 19.81 -15.67 8.34
CA GLY A 133 20.84 -16.52 8.96
C GLY A 133 21.25 -16.10 10.38
N ASN A 134 21.44 -14.80 10.65
CA ASN A 134 22.19 -14.34 11.83
C ASN A 134 21.46 -13.37 12.79
N CYS A 135 20.24 -12.91 12.48
CA CYS A 135 19.42 -12.01 13.33
C CYS A 135 20.17 -10.75 13.83
N ASP A 136 21.06 -10.18 13.02
CA ASP A 136 21.90 -9.04 13.36
C ASP A 136 21.24 -7.69 13.02
N GLN A 137 20.20 -7.70 12.19
CA GLN A 137 19.40 -6.52 11.87
C GLN A 137 18.13 -6.49 12.73
N LEU A 138 18.17 -5.67 13.78
CA LEU A 138 17.04 -5.42 14.67
C LEU A 138 16.97 -3.93 15.00
N ALA A 139 15.77 -3.37 14.98
CA ALA A 139 15.51 -2.00 15.45
C ALA A 139 14.18 -1.95 16.21
N LEU A 140 14.15 -1.15 17.26
CA LEU A 140 12.98 -0.94 18.12
C LEU A 140 12.88 0.54 18.43
N ASP A 141 11.65 1.06 18.40
CA ASP A 141 11.36 2.44 18.74
C ASP A 141 9.98 2.58 19.38
N ASN A 142 9.78 3.67 20.12
CA ASN A 142 8.47 4.07 20.65
C ASN A 142 7.98 5.28 19.85
N PRO A 143 7.25 5.07 18.75
CA PRO A 143 6.89 6.12 17.80
C PRO A 143 6.01 7.18 18.46
N THR A 144 6.57 8.37 18.71
CA THR A 144 5.79 9.53 19.17
C THR A 144 5.25 10.33 17.97
N GLY A 145 4.01 10.05 17.56
CA GLY A 145 3.34 10.77 16.46
C GLY A 145 3.82 10.36 15.07
N ASN A 146 3.70 11.26 14.08
CA ASN A 146 3.94 10.94 12.66
C ASN A 146 5.37 11.23 12.16
N ALA A 147 6.30 11.70 13.00
CA ALA A 147 7.50 12.38 12.51
C ALA A 147 8.43 11.51 11.61
N THR A 148 8.45 10.19 11.81
CA THR A 148 9.33 9.26 11.08
C THR A 148 8.59 8.29 10.16
N TRP A 149 7.26 8.23 10.24
CA TRP A 149 6.42 7.39 9.40
C TRP A 149 5.97 8.15 8.15
N SER A 150 6.10 7.51 7.00
CA SER A 150 5.56 8.01 5.73
C SER A 150 4.82 6.88 5.03
N LEU A 151 3.65 7.20 4.49
CA LEU A 151 2.87 6.34 3.60
C LEU A 151 2.28 7.22 2.50
N VAL A 152 2.75 7.02 1.28
CA VAL A 152 2.40 7.87 0.13
C VAL A 152 2.02 7.01 -1.06
N ALA A 153 1.00 7.42 -1.80
CA ALA A 153 0.65 6.76 -3.06
C ALA A 153 1.84 6.81 -4.02
N ALA A 154 2.18 5.67 -4.60
CA ALA A 154 3.23 5.57 -5.60
C ALA A 154 2.80 6.35 -6.86
N PRO A 155 3.71 7.08 -7.53
CA PRO A 155 3.39 7.76 -8.78
C PRO A 155 2.88 6.76 -9.82
N VAL A 156 1.62 6.88 -10.21
CA VAL A 156 1.05 6.06 -11.29
C VAL A 156 1.48 6.67 -12.62
N PRO A 157 2.26 5.98 -13.47
CA PRO A 157 2.56 6.47 -14.82
C PRO A 157 1.24 6.52 -15.58
N GLU A 158 0.77 7.70 -16.01
CA GLU A 158 -0.50 7.80 -16.74
C GLU A 158 -0.37 7.23 -18.16
N PRO A 159 -0.81 5.99 -18.46
CA PRO A 159 -0.53 5.36 -19.76
C PRO A 159 -1.58 5.75 -20.81
N THR A 160 -2.70 6.35 -20.39
CA THR A 160 -3.91 6.47 -21.22
C THR A 160 -4.41 7.89 -21.37
N SER A 161 -4.16 8.81 -20.43
CA SER A 161 -4.61 10.21 -20.58
C SER A 161 -3.96 10.88 -21.79
N ILE A 162 -2.65 10.69 -21.98
CA ILE A 162 -1.90 11.25 -23.11
C ILE A 162 -2.31 10.56 -24.42
N ALA A 163 -2.45 9.23 -24.41
CA ALA A 163 -2.86 8.48 -25.59
C ALA A 163 -4.29 8.83 -26.02
N MET A 164 -5.22 9.00 -25.07
CA MET A 164 -6.62 9.38 -25.32
C MET A 164 -6.73 10.85 -25.73
N LEU A 165 -5.91 11.74 -25.17
CA LEU A 165 -5.81 13.13 -25.62
C LEU A 165 -5.28 13.20 -27.06
N MET A 166 -4.23 12.45 -27.37
CA MET A 166 -3.64 12.37 -28.71
C MET A 166 -4.63 11.76 -29.72
N ALA A 167 -5.34 10.70 -29.33
CA ALA A 167 -6.39 10.10 -30.15
C ALA A 167 -7.55 11.10 -30.39
N GLY A 168 -7.99 11.81 -29.34
CA GLY A 168 -9.02 12.85 -29.43
C GLY A 168 -8.62 13.99 -30.37
N LEU A 169 -7.40 14.52 -30.23
CA LEU A 169 -6.86 15.55 -31.12
C LEU A 169 -6.70 15.05 -32.56
N GLY A 170 -6.28 13.79 -32.74
CA GLY A 170 -6.17 13.16 -34.06
C GLY A 170 -7.53 13.09 -34.79
N VAL A 171 -8.61 12.73 -34.07
CA VAL A 171 -9.97 12.69 -34.63
C VAL A 171 -10.46 14.10 -34.98
N VAL A 172 -10.26 15.09 -34.10
CA VAL A 172 -10.65 16.49 -34.36
C VAL A 172 -9.88 17.06 -35.57
N GLY A 173 -8.59 16.75 -35.69
CA GLY A 173 -7.76 17.11 -36.85
C GLY A 173 -8.25 16.48 -38.16
N ALA A 174 -8.63 15.21 -38.15
CA ALA A 174 -9.15 14.51 -39.33
C ALA A 174 -10.52 15.07 -39.78
N VAL A 175 -11.41 15.39 -38.84
CA VAL A 175 -12.74 15.96 -39.14
C VAL A 175 -12.62 17.39 -39.67
N SER A 176 -11.76 18.22 -39.07
CA SER A 176 -11.53 19.59 -39.53
C SER A 176 -10.89 19.64 -40.93
N ARG A 177 -10.00 18.70 -41.26
CA ARG A 177 -9.43 18.57 -42.62
C ARG A 177 -10.51 18.23 -43.66
N ARG A 178 -11.42 17.31 -43.36
CA ARG A 178 -12.53 16.94 -44.27
C ARG A 178 -13.45 18.12 -44.59
N ARG A 179 -13.72 18.99 -43.61
CA ARG A 179 -14.59 20.17 -43.80
C ARG A 179 -13.99 21.27 -44.69
N ARG A 180 -12.67 21.28 -44.91
CA ARG A 180 -12.03 22.24 -45.83
C ARG A 180 -11.95 21.74 -47.27
N GLN A 181 -12.19 20.45 -47.51
CA GLN A 181 -12.09 19.83 -48.83
C GLN A 181 -13.45 19.60 -49.50
N ALA A 182 -14.54 19.96 -48.82
CA ALA A 182 -15.90 20.02 -49.35
C ALA A 182 -16.32 21.49 -49.44
#